data_AF-A0A959XL77-F1
#
_entry.id   AF-A0A959XL77-F1
#
_cell.length_a   1.000
_cell.length_b   1.000
_cell.length_c   1.000
_cell.angle_alpha   90.00
_cell.angle_beta   90.00
_cell.angle_gamma   90.00
#
_symmetry.space_group_name_H-M   'P 1'
#
loop_
_entity.id
_entity.type
_entity.pdbx_description
1 polymer ?
#
loop_
_entity_poly.entity_id
_entity_poly.type
_entity_poly.pdbx_seq_one_letter_code
_entity_poly.pdbx_strand_id
1 'polypeptide(L)'
;AEETAVELERARIAQELHDVVGHEVTLIAVQAEAAAAALRLAPDRAVEPVEAIRITAHRTLAEMRGVLDVLSAEDGVRGATDDLAEVARRAEQAGIPTTLDVHGAPGEDDEQARLAVNRVVRECLTNAGRHAPGEPVALDVVWEPDRVRVVAANATGLAAVPAAGRGLTGMRHRAELLGGGFAADVHDGRFTVRFELPLAGAAR
;
A
#
# COMPACT_ATOMS: atom_id res chain seq x y z
N ALA A 1 22.61 -19.26 -17.29
CA ALA A 1 22.88 -17.96 -17.95
C ALA A 1 21.80 -16.94 -17.59
N GLU A 2 20.51 -17.29 -17.69
CA GLU A 2 19.40 -16.50 -17.12
C GLU A 2 19.44 -16.45 -15.58
N GLU A 3 19.72 -17.58 -14.92
CA GLU A 3 19.76 -17.68 -13.45
C GLU A 3 20.81 -16.76 -12.81
N THR A 4 21.99 -16.61 -13.43
CA THR A 4 23.03 -15.68 -13.01
C THR A 4 22.69 -14.21 -13.29
N ALA A 5 21.87 -13.92 -14.30
CA ALA A 5 21.42 -12.56 -14.59
C ALA A 5 20.40 -12.09 -13.53
N VAL A 6 19.52 -12.98 -13.07
CA VAL A 6 18.56 -12.70 -11.98
C VAL A 6 19.28 -12.47 -10.65
N GLU A 7 20.29 -13.28 -10.32
CA GLU A 7 21.07 -13.09 -9.08
C GLU A 7 21.88 -11.79 -9.07
N LEU A 8 22.47 -11.42 -10.20
CA LEU A 8 23.19 -10.15 -10.34
C LEU A 8 22.26 -8.94 -10.22
N GLU A 9 21.05 -9.02 -10.78
CA GLU A 9 20.06 -7.96 -10.67
C GLU A 9 19.55 -7.82 -9.23
N ARG A 10 19.31 -8.95 -8.53
CA ARG A 10 18.95 -8.94 -7.10
C ARG A 10 20.05 -8.33 -6.23
N ALA A 11 21.32 -8.65 -6.50
CA ALA A 11 22.45 -8.07 -5.78
C ALA A 11 22.59 -6.56 -6.04
N ARG A 12 22.36 -6.11 -7.27
CA ARG A 12 22.34 -4.69 -7.64
C ARG A 12 21.24 -3.93 -6.91
N ILE A 13 20.02 -4.47 -6.88
CA ILE A 13 18.88 -3.88 -6.16
C ILE A 13 19.16 -3.80 -4.66
N ALA A 14 19.73 -4.85 -4.05
CA ALA A 14 20.09 -4.86 -2.63
C ALA A 14 21.15 -3.80 -2.29
N GLN A 15 22.11 -3.57 -3.18
CA GLN A 15 23.14 -2.54 -3.01
C GLN A 15 22.55 -1.12 -3.16
N GLU A 16 21.72 -0.90 -4.17
CA GLU A 16 21.03 0.37 -4.43
C GLU A 16 20.07 0.72 -3.27
N LEU A 17 19.44 -0.28 -2.66
CA LEU A 17 18.67 -0.16 -1.42
C LEU A 17 19.54 0.24 -0.22
N HIS A 18 20.69 -0.41 -0.04
CA HIS A 18 21.59 -0.10 1.07
C HIS A 18 22.10 1.35 1.01
N ASP A 19 22.40 1.83 -0.19
CA ASP A 19 22.91 3.19 -0.41
C ASP A 19 21.82 4.25 -0.15
N VAL A 20 20.58 4.01 -0.61
CA VAL A 20 19.45 4.92 -0.36
C VAL A 20 19.09 4.95 1.13
N VAL A 21 19.01 3.78 1.78
CA VAL A 21 18.70 3.71 3.22
C VAL A 21 19.82 4.33 4.05
N GLY A 22 21.08 4.08 3.71
CA GLY A 22 22.24 4.65 4.40
C GLY A 22 22.27 6.18 4.35
N HIS A 23 21.95 6.74 3.19
CA HIS A 23 21.85 8.19 3.03
C HIS A 23 20.72 8.80 3.88
N GLU A 24 19.53 8.20 3.84
CA GLU A 24 18.35 8.72 4.56
C GLU A 24 18.48 8.57 6.09
N VAL A 25 19.08 7.47 6.56
CA VAL A 25 19.39 7.28 8.00
C VAL A 25 20.42 8.32 8.46
N THR A 26 21.40 8.66 7.63
CA THR A 26 22.37 9.72 7.92
C THR A 26 21.67 11.08 8.03
N LEU A 27 20.73 11.37 7.14
CA LEU A 27 19.95 12.61 7.18
C LEU A 27 19.06 12.70 8.43
N ILE A 28 18.41 11.58 8.82
CA ILE A 28 17.65 11.48 10.08
C ILE A 28 18.55 11.74 11.29
N ALA A 29 19.76 11.17 11.31
CA ALA A 29 20.70 11.36 12.42
C ALA A 29 21.13 12.83 12.56
N VAL A 30 21.47 13.50 11.46
CA VAL A 30 21.82 14.93 11.46
C VAL A 30 20.65 15.80 11.94
N GLN A 31 19.43 15.49 11.50
CA GLN A 31 18.25 16.25 11.94
C GLN A 31 17.89 15.97 13.40
N ALA A 32 18.13 14.76 13.90
CA ALA A 32 17.95 14.42 15.32
C ALA A 32 18.92 15.20 16.21
N GLU A 33 20.18 15.35 15.78
CA GLU A 33 21.16 16.20 16.47
C GLU A 33 20.73 17.68 16.48
N ALA A 34 20.25 18.19 15.34
CA ALA A 34 19.70 19.55 15.24
C ALA A 34 18.48 19.75 16.15
N ALA A 35 17.57 18.77 16.21
CA ALA A 35 16.42 18.78 17.11
C ALA A 35 16.87 18.81 18.58
N ALA A 36 17.83 17.97 18.97
CA ALA A 36 18.34 17.88 20.33
C ALA A 36 19.10 19.15 20.77
N ALA A 37 19.74 19.86 19.83
CA ALA A 37 20.35 21.16 20.08
C ALA A 37 19.28 22.26 20.21
N ALA A 38 18.28 22.28 19.33
CA ALA A 38 17.17 23.24 19.37
C ALA A 38 16.35 23.09 20.66
N LEU A 39 16.04 21.89 21.11
CA LEU A 39 15.32 21.64 22.37
C LEU A 39 16.03 22.24 23.60
N ARG A 40 17.36 22.39 23.56
CA ARG A 40 18.15 22.99 24.65
C ARG A 40 18.25 24.51 24.57
N LEU A 41 18.23 25.08 23.37
CA LEU A 41 18.54 26.49 23.12
C LEU A 41 17.33 27.33 22.72
N ALA A 42 16.39 26.76 21.98
CA ALA A 42 15.18 27.38 21.46
C ALA A 42 14.13 26.29 21.12
N PRO A 43 13.36 25.80 22.10
CA PRO A 43 12.44 24.67 21.92
C PRO A 43 11.44 24.83 20.78
N ASP A 44 10.94 26.04 20.55
CA ASP A 44 10.01 26.35 19.46
C ASP A 44 10.60 26.06 18.07
N ARG A 45 11.94 26.06 17.95
CA ARG A 45 12.66 25.76 16.71
C ARG A 45 12.92 24.27 16.50
N ALA A 46 12.61 23.42 17.49
CA ALA A 46 12.78 21.97 17.35
C ALA A 46 11.69 21.32 16.47
N VAL A 47 10.58 22.03 16.24
CA VAL A 47 9.46 21.54 15.41
C VAL A 47 9.92 21.21 13.99
N GLU A 48 10.72 22.07 13.38
CA GLU A 48 11.16 21.93 11.99
C GLU A 48 12.09 20.70 11.78
N PRO A 49 13.15 20.49 12.59
CA PRO A 49 13.95 19.26 12.53
C PRO A 49 13.15 17.98 12.81
N VAL A 50 12.21 18.01 13.77
CA VAL A 50 11.37 16.84 14.11
C VAL A 50 10.43 16.48 12.96
N GLU A 51 9.82 17.48 12.33
CA GLU A 51 8.93 17.26 11.18
C GLU A 51 9.72 16.75 9.97
N ALA A 52 10.94 17.24 9.78
CA ALA A 52 11.80 16.77 8.71
C ALA A 52 12.26 15.29 8.93
N ILE A 53 12.54 14.87 10.17
CA ILE A 53 12.76 13.45 10.52
C ILE A 53 11.54 12.62 10.16
N ARG A 54 10.34 13.09 10.54
CA ARG A 54 9.07 12.41 10.27
C ARG A 54 8.85 12.21 8.76
N ILE A 55 9.04 13.26 7.97
CA ILE A 55 8.90 13.21 6.51
C ILE A 55 9.91 12.24 5.89
N THR A 56 11.19 12.36 6.23
CA THR A 56 12.24 11.51 5.68
C THR A 56 11.99 10.04 6.04
N ALA A 57 11.67 9.73 7.30
CA ALA A 57 11.39 8.36 7.73
C ALA A 57 10.19 7.74 6.97
N HIS A 58 9.09 8.50 6.79
CA HIS A 58 7.95 8.00 6.03
C HIS A 58 8.25 7.82 4.55
N ARG A 59 9.01 8.74 3.94
CA ARG A 59 9.44 8.62 2.54
C ARG A 59 10.30 7.37 2.34
N THR A 60 11.34 7.20 3.15
CA THR A 60 12.25 6.06 3.06
C THR A 60 11.52 4.73 3.28
N LEU A 61 10.60 4.65 4.25
CA LEU A 61 9.77 3.47 4.45
C LEU A 61 8.87 3.17 3.24
N ALA A 62 8.33 4.19 2.59
CA ALA A 62 7.51 4.02 1.39
C ALA A 62 8.34 3.55 0.18
N GLU A 63 9.56 4.06 0.03
CA GLU A 63 10.49 3.64 -1.02
C GLU A 63 10.98 2.20 -0.79
N MET A 64 11.36 1.86 0.44
CA MET A 64 11.72 0.48 0.83
C MET A 64 10.57 -0.49 0.58
N ARG A 65 9.34 -0.13 0.95
CA ARG A 65 8.15 -0.96 0.65
C ARG A 65 7.93 -1.12 -0.85
N GLY A 66 8.09 -0.06 -1.64
CA GLY A 66 7.96 -0.14 -3.08
C GLY A 66 8.97 -1.08 -3.74
N VAL A 67 10.22 -1.10 -3.27
CA VAL A 67 11.22 -2.07 -3.76
C VAL A 67 10.95 -3.48 -3.24
N LEU A 68 10.56 -3.62 -1.98
CA LEU A 68 10.13 -4.90 -1.43
C LEU A 68 8.90 -5.46 -2.13
N ASP A 69 7.98 -4.63 -2.63
CA ASP A 69 6.81 -5.06 -3.40
C ASP A 69 7.16 -5.54 -4.82
N VAL A 70 8.24 -4.99 -5.41
CA VAL A 70 8.82 -5.46 -6.68
C VAL A 70 9.54 -6.79 -6.47
N LEU A 71 10.32 -6.92 -5.39
CA LEU A 71 11.00 -8.17 -5.03
C LEU A 71 10.01 -9.25 -4.54
N SER A 72 8.95 -8.86 -3.83
CA SER A 72 7.86 -9.74 -3.36
C SER A 72 6.85 -10.06 -4.47
N ALA A 73 6.95 -9.44 -5.64
CA ALA A 73 6.23 -9.89 -6.82
C ALA A 73 6.76 -11.25 -7.32
N GLU A 74 8.01 -11.60 -6.97
CA GLU A 74 8.59 -12.93 -7.21
C GLU A 74 8.31 -13.92 -6.06
N ASP A 75 8.12 -13.44 -4.82
CA ASP A 75 7.83 -14.23 -3.61
C ASP A 75 6.35 -14.13 -3.14
N GLY A 76 5.40 -14.11 -4.08
CA GLY A 76 3.97 -13.75 -3.90
C GLY A 76 3.12 -14.53 -2.87
N VAL A 77 3.70 -15.33 -1.98
CA VAL A 77 3.01 -16.24 -1.06
C VAL A 77 2.98 -15.74 0.39
N ARG A 78 3.96 -14.93 0.85
CA ARG A 78 4.09 -14.63 2.29
C ARG A 78 3.32 -13.42 2.81
N GLY A 79 3.08 -12.38 1.99
CA GLY A 79 2.31 -11.20 2.39
C GLY A 79 0.82 -11.25 2.03
N ALA A 80 0.46 -12.04 1.01
CA ALA A 80 -0.89 -12.12 0.47
C ALA A 80 -1.80 -13.14 1.20
N THR A 81 -1.26 -13.82 2.22
CA THR A 81 -1.96 -14.83 3.04
C THR A 81 -2.45 -14.30 4.39
N ASP A 82 -2.11 -13.06 4.76
CA ASP A 82 -2.65 -12.42 5.97
C ASP A 82 -4.17 -12.26 5.86
N ASP A 83 -4.87 -12.51 6.96
CA ASP A 83 -6.28 -12.17 7.12
C ASP A 83 -6.50 -10.65 6.91
N LEU A 84 -7.56 -10.27 6.20
CA LEU A 84 -7.90 -8.86 5.94
C LEU A 84 -8.08 -8.09 7.25
N ALA A 85 -8.60 -8.74 8.29
CA ALA A 85 -8.72 -8.13 9.61
C ALA A 85 -7.35 -7.74 10.20
N GLU A 86 -6.31 -8.54 9.97
CA GLU A 86 -4.96 -8.22 10.40
C GLU A 86 -4.34 -7.09 9.57
N VAL A 87 -4.63 -7.05 8.27
CA VAL A 87 -4.22 -5.94 7.40
C VAL A 87 -4.82 -4.61 7.88
N ALA A 88 -6.11 -4.59 8.20
CA ALA A 88 -6.79 -3.41 8.74
C ALA A 88 -6.21 -2.99 10.10
N ARG A 89 -6.03 -3.93 11.05
CA ARG A 89 -5.42 -3.65 12.35
C ARG A 89 -4.03 -3.01 12.23
N ARG A 90 -3.19 -3.50 11.31
CA ARG A 90 -1.85 -2.93 11.08
C ARG A 90 -1.92 -1.54 10.48
N ALA A 91 -2.91 -1.25 9.63
CA ALA A 91 -3.13 0.09 9.12
C ALA A 91 -3.53 1.07 10.23
N GLU A 92 -4.41 0.66 11.14
CA GLU A 92 -4.78 1.46 12.32
C GLU A 92 -3.56 1.74 13.21
N GLN A 93 -2.74 0.72 13.50
CA GLN A 93 -1.49 0.87 14.26
C GLN A 93 -0.49 1.82 13.57
N ALA A 94 -0.55 1.92 12.23
CA ALA A 94 0.24 2.84 11.43
C ALA A 94 -0.38 4.25 11.32
N GLY A 95 -1.48 4.52 12.03
CA GLY A 95 -2.14 5.83 12.04
C GLY A 95 -3.11 6.08 10.87
N ILE A 96 -3.58 5.03 10.20
CA ILE A 96 -4.59 5.10 9.13
C ILE A 96 -5.93 4.64 9.72
N PRO A 97 -6.86 5.55 10.07
CA PRO A 97 -8.16 5.16 10.62
C PRO A 97 -8.90 4.31 9.58
N THR A 98 -9.23 3.06 9.91
CA THR A 98 -9.70 2.08 8.94
C THR A 98 -10.97 1.39 9.43
N THR A 99 -12.03 1.38 8.62
CA THR A 99 -13.19 0.52 8.83
C THR A 99 -13.20 -0.58 7.78
N LEU A 100 -13.32 -1.83 8.19
CA LEU A 100 -13.36 -2.99 7.32
C LEU A 100 -14.63 -3.79 7.57
N ASP A 101 -15.47 -3.90 6.55
CA ASP A 101 -16.64 -4.77 6.51
C ASP A 101 -16.38 -5.90 5.51
N VAL A 102 -16.49 -7.15 5.98
CA VAL A 102 -16.32 -8.35 5.15
C VAL A 102 -17.59 -9.17 5.19
N HIS A 103 -18.16 -9.43 4.01
CA HIS A 103 -19.36 -10.22 3.81
C HIS A 103 -19.03 -11.49 3.02
N GLY A 104 -19.54 -12.63 3.49
CA GLY A 104 -19.22 -13.94 2.91
C GLY A 104 -17.78 -14.37 3.21
N ALA A 105 -17.31 -15.40 2.50
CA ALA A 105 -15.96 -15.92 2.59
C ALA A 105 -15.53 -16.53 1.25
N PRO A 106 -14.24 -16.54 0.92
CA PRO A 106 -13.73 -17.27 -0.24
C PRO A 106 -13.99 -18.78 -0.10
N GLY A 107 -14.27 -19.45 -1.22
CA GLY A 107 -14.26 -20.90 -1.32
C GLY A 107 -12.84 -21.47 -1.31
N GLU A 108 -12.74 -22.81 -1.22
CA GLU A 108 -11.45 -23.52 -1.19
C GLU A 108 -10.62 -23.30 -2.48
N ASP A 109 -11.29 -23.15 -3.62
CA ASP A 109 -10.66 -22.97 -4.93
C ASP A 109 -10.35 -21.50 -5.28
N ASP A 110 -10.69 -20.54 -4.41
CA ASP A 110 -10.59 -19.10 -4.68
C ASP A 110 -9.24 -18.49 -4.27
N GLU A 111 -8.17 -19.28 -4.20
CA GLU A 111 -6.86 -18.83 -3.70
C GLU A 111 -6.33 -17.60 -4.46
N GLN A 112 -6.39 -17.62 -5.80
CA GLN A 112 -5.93 -16.48 -6.61
C GLN A 112 -6.74 -15.21 -6.36
N ALA A 113 -8.06 -15.33 -6.18
CA ALA A 113 -8.92 -14.20 -5.85
C ALA A 113 -8.59 -13.66 -4.46
N ARG A 114 -8.34 -14.53 -3.48
CA ARG A 114 -7.97 -14.15 -2.11
C ARG A 114 -6.66 -13.36 -2.08
N LEU A 115 -5.64 -13.82 -2.81
CA LEU A 115 -4.36 -13.12 -2.93
C LEU A 115 -4.54 -11.74 -3.60
N ALA A 116 -5.38 -11.65 -4.64
CA ALA A 116 -5.66 -10.41 -5.34
C ALA A 116 -6.39 -9.38 -4.46
N VAL A 117 -7.42 -9.82 -3.72
CA VAL A 117 -8.17 -9.00 -2.76
C VAL A 117 -7.25 -8.45 -1.68
N ASN A 118 -6.41 -9.30 -1.07
CA ASN A 118 -5.46 -8.86 -0.06
C ASN A 118 -4.54 -7.76 -0.58
N ARG A 119 -4.03 -7.92 -1.81
CA ARG A 119 -3.13 -6.94 -2.43
C ARG A 119 -3.83 -5.63 -2.75
N VAL A 120 -5.06 -5.67 -3.28
CA VAL A 120 -5.87 -4.47 -3.55
C VAL A 120 -6.15 -3.71 -2.26
N VAL A 121 -6.53 -4.41 -1.19
CA VAL A 121 -6.80 -3.78 0.12
C VAL A 121 -5.55 -3.08 0.67
N ARG A 122 -4.38 -3.74 0.63
CA ARG A 122 -3.11 -3.13 1.05
C ARG A 122 -2.73 -1.90 0.24
N GLU A 123 -2.90 -1.98 -1.08
CA GLU A 123 -2.61 -0.86 -1.98
C GLU A 123 -3.55 0.32 -1.72
N CYS A 124 -4.84 0.07 -1.47
CA CYS A 124 -5.79 1.10 -1.09
C CYS A 124 -5.41 1.79 0.23
N LEU A 125 -5.04 1.02 1.26
CA LEU A 125 -4.60 1.57 2.55
C LEU A 125 -3.30 2.37 2.42
N THR A 126 -2.36 1.88 1.62
CA THR A 126 -1.10 2.60 1.34
C THR A 126 -1.36 3.92 0.62
N ASN A 127 -2.24 3.91 -0.39
CA ASN A 127 -2.62 5.11 -1.12
C ASN A 127 -3.35 6.11 -0.22
N ALA A 128 -4.24 5.65 0.66
CA ALA A 128 -4.91 6.53 1.63
C ALA A 128 -3.91 7.17 2.60
N GLY A 129 -3.00 6.38 3.19
CA GLY A 129 -1.96 6.91 4.09
C GLY A 129 -1.03 7.94 3.42
N ARG A 130 -0.79 7.80 2.11
CA ARG A 130 0.03 8.73 1.32
C ARG A 130 -0.73 9.99 0.89
N HIS A 131 -1.98 9.85 0.49
CA HIS A 131 -2.72 10.88 -0.25
C HIS A 131 -3.85 11.54 0.56
N ALA A 132 -4.28 10.93 1.66
CA ALA A 132 -5.28 11.45 2.58
C ALA A 132 -4.91 11.13 4.04
N PRO A 133 -3.72 11.59 4.51
CA PRO A 133 -3.26 11.28 5.86
C PRO A 133 -4.24 11.78 6.92
N GLY A 134 -4.62 10.90 7.85
CA GLY A 134 -5.55 11.19 8.94
C GLY A 134 -7.04 11.04 8.58
N GLU A 135 -7.38 10.91 7.29
CA GLU A 135 -8.76 10.68 6.86
C GLU A 135 -9.15 9.19 7.01
N PRO A 136 -10.37 8.89 7.48
CA PRO A 136 -10.84 7.52 7.56
C PRO A 136 -10.97 6.84 6.19
N VAL A 137 -10.58 5.58 6.13
CA VAL A 137 -10.71 4.70 4.96
C VAL A 137 -11.78 3.65 5.25
N ALA A 138 -12.82 3.60 4.41
CA ALA A 138 -13.82 2.56 4.45
C ALA A 138 -13.51 1.49 3.40
N LEU A 139 -13.44 0.23 3.84
CA LEU A 139 -13.22 -0.96 3.03
C LEU A 139 -14.43 -1.88 3.17
N ASP A 140 -15.05 -2.22 2.04
CA ASP A 140 -16.13 -3.20 1.92
C ASP A 140 -15.65 -4.34 1.01
N VAL A 141 -15.70 -5.56 1.51
CA VAL A 141 -15.30 -6.78 0.77
C VAL A 141 -16.46 -7.76 0.78
N VAL A 142 -17.00 -8.06 -0.39
CA VAL A 142 -18.17 -8.93 -0.55
C VAL A 142 -17.78 -10.13 -1.39
N TRP A 143 -17.79 -11.31 -0.76
CA TRP A 143 -17.65 -12.60 -1.41
C TRP A 143 -19.03 -13.16 -1.75
N GLU A 144 -19.29 -13.34 -3.04
CA GLU A 144 -20.50 -13.94 -3.59
C GLU A 144 -20.15 -15.27 -4.28
N PRO A 145 -21.11 -16.15 -4.58
CA PRO A 145 -20.80 -17.47 -5.18
C PRO A 145 -20.07 -17.40 -6.53
N ASP A 146 -20.28 -16.34 -7.31
CA ASP A 146 -19.80 -16.16 -8.67
C ASP A 146 -18.76 -15.04 -8.83
N ARG A 147 -18.50 -14.25 -7.78
CA ARG A 147 -17.58 -13.11 -7.82
C ARG A 147 -17.15 -12.64 -6.44
N VAL A 148 -16.08 -11.84 -6.40
CA VAL A 148 -15.70 -11.04 -5.24
C VAL A 148 -15.61 -9.57 -5.62
N ARG A 149 -16.12 -8.68 -4.76
CA ARG A 149 -16.04 -7.23 -4.93
C ARG A 149 -15.31 -6.60 -3.75
N VAL A 150 -14.46 -5.61 -4.05
CA VAL A 150 -13.81 -4.73 -3.09
C VAL A 150 -14.15 -3.29 -3.42
N VAL A 151 -14.65 -2.55 -2.45
CA VAL A 151 -14.84 -1.11 -2.53
C VAL A 151 -14.01 -0.44 -1.44
N ALA A 152 -13.11 0.46 -1.82
CA ALA A 152 -12.35 1.28 -0.90
C ALA A 152 -12.69 2.75 -1.12
N ALA A 153 -12.99 3.49 -0.05
CA ALA A 153 -13.33 4.90 -0.15
C ALA A 153 -12.77 5.73 1.01
N ASN A 154 -12.24 6.91 0.68
CA ASN A 154 -11.76 7.89 1.66
C ASN A 154 -12.01 9.32 1.15
N ALA A 155 -12.07 10.27 2.08
CA ALA A 155 -12.08 11.69 1.70
C ALA A 155 -10.80 12.04 0.95
N THR A 156 -10.91 12.93 -0.03
CA THR A 156 -9.79 13.38 -0.85
C THR A 156 -9.91 14.86 -1.18
N GLY A 157 -8.77 15.56 -1.18
CA GLY A 157 -8.68 16.92 -1.71
C GLY A 157 -8.48 16.97 -3.23
N LEU A 158 -8.42 15.81 -3.90
CA LEU A 158 -8.22 15.74 -5.35
C LEU A 158 -9.50 16.15 -6.09
N ALA A 159 -9.34 16.88 -7.20
CA ALA A 159 -10.46 17.23 -8.10
C ALA A 159 -10.77 16.12 -9.11
N ALA A 160 -9.81 15.22 -9.36
CA ALA A 160 -9.93 14.11 -10.30
C ALA A 160 -8.93 13.00 -9.92
N VAL A 161 -9.19 11.79 -10.43
CA VAL A 161 -8.27 10.65 -10.26
C VAL A 161 -6.94 10.95 -10.96
N PRO A 162 -5.79 10.73 -10.30
CA PRO A 162 -4.49 10.88 -10.95
C PRO A 162 -4.34 9.88 -12.11
N ALA A 163 -4.01 10.39 -13.30
CA ALA A 163 -4.00 9.59 -14.53
C ALA A 163 -2.92 8.47 -14.58
N ALA A 164 -1.92 8.48 -13.68
CA ALA A 164 -0.73 7.63 -13.81
C ALA A 164 -0.09 7.23 -12.46
N GLY A 165 -0.89 6.76 -11.49
CA GLY A 165 -0.35 6.17 -10.27
C GLY A 165 0.05 4.70 -10.49
N ARG A 166 1.31 4.32 -10.18
CA ARG A 166 1.79 2.93 -10.27
C ARG A 166 0.85 1.93 -9.56
N GLY A 167 0.28 2.34 -8.43
CA GLY A 167 -0.70 1.57 -7.66
C GLY A 167 -2.00 1.27 -8.43
N LEU A 168 -2.62 2.31 -9.02
CA LEU A 168 -3.86 2.17 -9.79
C LEU A 168 -3.66 1.33 -11.05
N THR A 169 -2.54 1.53 -11.76
CA THR A 169 -2.18 0.72 -12.92
C THR A 169 -1.99 -0.75 -12.54
N GLY A 170 -1.32 -1.03 -11.42
CA GLY A 170 -1.12 -2.40 -10.93
C GLY A 170 -2.43 -3.10 -10.54
N MET A 171 -3.34 -2.39 -9.87
CA MET A 171 -4.67 -2.93 -9.53
C MET A 171 -5.53 -3.19 -10.77
N ARG A 172 -5.53 -2.27 -11.74
CA ARG A 172 -6.23 -2.44 -13.02
C ARG A 172 -5.72 -3.66 -13.78
N HIS A 173 -4.42 -3.74 -13.99
CA HIS A 173 -3.81 -4.85 -14.72
C HIS A 173 -4.12 -6.20 -14.05
N ARG A 174 -4.12 -6.25 -12.72
CA ARG A 174 -4.48 -7.45 -11.97
C ARG A 174 -5.94 -7.86 -12.16
N ALA A 175 -6.87 -6.90 -12.16
CA ALA A 175 -8.27 -7.20 -12.44
C ALA A 175 -8.41 -7.79 -13.85
N GLU A 176 -7.80 -7.15 -14.85
CA GLU A 176 -7.83 -7.59 -16.25
C GLU A 176 -7.22 -8.99 -16.43
N LEU A 177 -6.09 -9.27 -15.78
CA LEU A 177 -5.42 -10.58 -15.84
C LEU A 177 -6.30 -11.72 -15.32
N LEU A 178 -7.13 -11.42 -14.32
CA LEU A 178 -8.02 -12.39 -13.67
C LEU A 178 -9.45 -12.33 -14.23
N GLY A 179 -9.65 -11.67 -15.37
CA GLY A 179 -10.96 -11.59 -16.05
C GLY A 179 -12.00 -10.71 -15.34
N GLY A 180 -11.56 -9.84 -14.44
CA GLY A 180 -12.39 -8.95 -13.64
C GLY A 180 -12.40 -7.49 -14.10
N GLY A 181 -12.92 -6.63 -13.24
CA GLY A 181 -13.11 -5.20 -13.49
C GLY A 181 -12.40 -4.31 -12.46
N PHE A 182 -11.95 -3.14 -12.91
CA PHE A 182 -11.37 -2.12 -12.04
C PHE A 182 -11.81 -0.71 -12.45
N ALA A 183 -12.24 0.06 -11.47
CA ALA A 183 -12.55 1.48 -11.59
C ALA A 183 -11.96 2.26 -10.41
N ALA A 184 -11.55 3.48 -10.70
CA ALA A 184 -11.22 4.47 -9.69
C ALA A 184 -11.89 5.78 -10.10
N ASP A 185 -12.47 6.49 -9.14
CA ASP A 185 -13.25 7.70 -9.34
C ASP A 185 -13.05 8.69 -8.20
N VAL A 186 -13.21 9.97 -8.52
CA VAL A 186 -13.34 11.04 -7.54
C VAL A 186 -14.71 11.67 -7.75
N HIS A 187 -15.54 11.66 -6.72
CA HIS A 187 -16.87 12.26 -6.73
C HIS A 187 -17.18 12.86 -5.37
N ASP A 188 -17.71 14.08 -5.33
CA ASP A 188 -18.08 14.79 -4.10
C ASP A 188 -16.99 14.80 -3.01
N GLY A 189 -15.73 15.03 -3.42
CA GLY A 189 -14.59 15.06 -2.49
C GLY A 189 -14.21 13.69 -1.91
N ARG A 190 -14.70 12.60 -2.52
CA ARG A 190 -14.40 11.23 -2.12
C ARG A 190 -13.69 10.49 -3.24
N PHE A 191 -12.56 9.88 -2.91
CA PHE A 191 -11.86 8.96 -3.79
C PHE A 191 -12.42 7.56 -3.55
N THR A 192 -12.83 6.88 -4.62
CA THR A 192 -13.36 5.51 -4.56
C THR A 192 -12.58 4.61 -5.50
N VAL A 193 -12.22 3.43 -5.04
CA VAL A 193 -11.72 2.32 -5.84
C VAL A 193 -12.76 1.21 -5.81
N ARG A 194 -13.09 0.67 -6.98
CA ARG A 194 -13.91 -0.54 -7.14
C ARG A 194 -13.11 -1.58 -7.89
N PHE A 195 -12.99 -2.76 -7.29
CA PHE A 195 -12.31 -3.91 -7.87
C PHE A 195 -13.26 -5.11 -7.80
N GLU A 196 -13.35 -5.88 -8.87
CA GLU A 196 -14.23 -7.04 -8.96
C GLU A 196 -13.52 -8.16 -9.71
N LEU A 197 -13.67 -9.40 -9.25
CA LEU A 197 -13.19 -10.60 -9.94
C LEU A 197 -14.29 -11.65 -10.04
N PRO A 198 -14.43 -12.34 -11.19
CA PRO A 198 -15.26 -13.54 -11.26
C PRO A 198 -14.63 -14.67 -10.44
N LEU A 199 -15.47 -15.50 -9.82
CA LEU A 199 -15.08 -16.74 -9.14
C LEU A 199 -15.57 -17.95 -9.94
N ALA A 200 -14.85 -19.06 -9.84
CA ALA A 200 -15.11 -20.26 -10.62
C ALA A 200 -16.46 -20.95 -10.29
N GLY A 201 -17.17 -20.49 -9.24
CA GLY A 201 -18.49 -20.99 -8.85
C GLY A 201 -19.61 -20.75 -9.87
N ALA A 202 -19.36 -20.01 -10.96
CA ALA A 202 -20.32 -19.78 -12.04
C ALA A 202 -20.55 -20.96 -13.01
N ALA A 203 -19.83 -22.08 -12.85
CA ALA A 203 -20.01 -23.26 -13.72
C ALA A 203 -20.18 -24.56 -12.92
N ARG A 204 -21.44 -24.93 -12.66
CA ARG A 204 -21.89 -26.32 -12.59
C ARG A 204 -23.25 -26.47 -13.26
#